data_AF-A0A1I7XUV8-F1
#
_entry.id   AF-A0A1I7XUV8-F1
#
_cell.length_a   1.000
_cell.length_b   1.000
_cell.length_c   1.000
_cell.angle_alpha   90.00
_cell.angle_beta   90.00
_cell.angle_gamma   90.00
#
_symmetry.space_group_name_H-M   'P 1'
#
loop_
_entity.id
_entity.type
_entity.pdbx_description
1 polymer ?
#
loop_
_entity_poly.entity_id
_entity_poly.type
_entity_poly.pdbx_seq_one_letter_code
_entity_poly.pdbx_strand_id
1 'polypeptide(L)'
;MAHLVLAFRAGSLYESANQPGLVHHLRKAVRTDSVSYHGINLIWSNAVRGSNMTTFTSCDVFGVFISVPRDQSTLAHSVFDHVTAQPVYKPWEMEHESAHVLLVGQGTATSDVKAIAVQVTFLSSLGNAAAVK
;
A
#
# COMPACT_ATOMS: atom_id res chain seq x y z
N MET A 1 -7.70 -13.05 19.33
CA MET A 1 -7.35 -11.96 18.39
C MET A 1 -8.45 -10.92 18.39
N ALA A 2 -8.10 -9.65 18.27
CA ALA A 2 -9.03 -8.55 18.04
C ALA A 2 -8.75 -7.94 16.66
N HIS A 3 -9.81 -7.61 15.94
CA HIS A 3 -9.72 -7.02 14.61
C HIS A 3 -10.36 -5.64 14.66
N LEU A 4 -9.62 -4.64 14.21
CA LEU A 4 -10.13 -3.28 14.11
C LEU A 4 -9.98 -2.82 12.67
N VAL A 5 -10.99 -2.09 12.20
CA VAL A 5 -11.05 -1.53 10.86
C VAL A 5 -11.40 -0.06 10.96
N LEU A 6 -10.56 0.78 10.37
CA LEU A 6 -10.89 2.17 10.11
C LEU A 6 -11.11 2.32 8.61
N ALA A 7 -12.32 2.70 8.23
CA ALA A 7 -12.72 2.86 6.84
C ALA A 7 -13.33 4.24 6.61
N PHE A 8 -12.93 4.83 5.49
CA PHE A 8 -13.38 6.13 5.02
C PHE A 8 -14.10 5.94 3.69
N ARG A 9 -15.17 6.70 3.49
CA ARG A 9 -15.85 6.82 2.19
C ARG A 9 -15.04 7.76 1.30
N ALA A 10 -13.91 7.24 0.83
CA ALA A 10 -12.87 7.99 0.14
C ALA A 10 -12.08 7.07 -0.82
N GLY A 11 -12.81 6.21 -1.56
CA GLY A 11 -12.22 5.43 -2.66
C GLY A 11 -12.02 6.26 -3.94
N SER A 12 -11.51 5.61 -5.00
CA SER A 12 -11.15 6.30 -6.26
C SER A 12 -12.33 6.99 -6.96
N LEU A 13 -13.58 6.63 -6.62
CA LEU A 13 -14.80 7.30 -7.09
C LEU A 13 -14.87 8.77 -6.65
N TYR A 14 -14.23 9.12 -5.54
CA TYR A 14 -14.25 10.47 -4.98
C TYR A 14 -13.07 11.33 -5.46
N GLU A 15 -12.21 10.78 -6.33
CA GLU A 15 -11.10 11.54 -6.91
C GLU A 15 -11.63 12.53 -7.96
N SER A 16 -11.11 13.75 -7.91
CA SER A 16 -11.36 14.75 -8.96
C SER A 16 -10.42 14.51 -10.15
N ALA A 17 -10.77 15.03 -11.33
CA ALA A 17 -9.96 14.85 -12.55
C ALA A 17 -8.52 15.38 -12.44
N ASN A 18 -8.25 16.29 -11.50
CA ASN A 18 -6.93 16.83 -11.20
C ASN A 18 -6.18 16.08 -10.07
N GLN A 19 -6.76 15.00 -9.55
CA GLN A 19 -6.23 14.20 -8.44
C GLN A 19 -6.24 12.68 -8.75
N PRO A 20 -5.80 12.24 -9.96
CA PRO A 20 -5.80 10.83 -10.28
C PRO A 20 -4.85 10.06 -9.35
N GLY A 21 -5.33 8.94 -8.80
CA GLY A 21 -4.52 8.06 -7.97
C GLY A 21 -4.24 8.61 -6.57
N LEU A 22 -4.90 9.69 -6.14
CA LEU A 22 -4.76 10.26 -4.81
C LEU A 22 -4.98 9.21 -3.71
N VAL A 23 -5.96 8.33 -3.87
CA VAL A 23 -6.24 7.24 -2.92
C VAL A 23 -5.09 6.23 -2.90
N HIS A 24 -4.40 6.02 -4.01
CA HIS A 24 -3.20 5.21 -4.05
C HIS A 24 -2.03 5.87 -3.29
N HIS A 25 -1.87 7.19 -3.40
CA HIS A 25 -0.90 7.94 -2.61
C HIS A 25 -1.24 7.91 -1.12
N LEU A 26 -2.52 8.09 -0.75
CA LEU A 26 -2.99 7.95 0.63
C LEU A 26 -2.72 6.55 1.17
N ARG A 27 -2.94 5.50 0.36
CA ARG A 27 -2.62 4.11 0.73
C ARG A 27 -1.14 3.89 0.96
N LYS A 28 -0.29 4.48 0.14
CA LYS A 28 1.17 4.44 0.34
C LYS A 28 1.54 5.16 1.64
N ALA A 29 0.99 6.35 1.89
CA ALA A 29 1.25 7.19 3.06
C ALA A 29 0.99 6.50 4.40
N VAL A 30 0.01 5.60 4.47
CA VAL A 30 -0.24 4.78 5.67
C VAL A 30 0.99 3.98 6.13
N ARG A 31 1.89 3.64 5.19
CA ARG A 31 3.11 2.86 5.46
C ARG A 31 4.35 3.73 5.59
N THR A 32 4.23 5.05 5.45
CA THR A 32 5.38 5.99 5.48
C THR A 32 5.57 6.53 6.89
N ASP A 33 6.51 7.45 7.01
CA ASP A 33 6.77 8.16 8.26
C ASP A 33 5.58 9.06 8.62
N SER A 34 5.43 9.31 9.92
CA SER A 34 4.62 10.41 10.43
C SER A 34 5.48 11.27 11.33
N VAL A 35 4.97 12.45 11.69
CA VAL A 35 5.73 13.46 12.46
C VAL A 35 6.29 12.88 13.77
N SER A 36 5.58 11.95 14.40
CA SER A 36 5.96 11.36 15.69
C SER A 36 6.72 10.03 15.61
N TYR A 37 6.69 9.32 14.49
CA TYR A 37 7.36 8.03 14.32
C TYR A 37 7.71 7.75 12.85
N HIS A 38 8.90 7.21 12.63
CA HIS A 38 9.28 6.63 11.34
C HIS A 38 8.42 5.39 11.02
N GLY A 39 7.98 5.24 9.77
CA GLY A 39 7.11 4.18 9.28
C GLY A 39 7.70 2.79 9.47
N ILE A 40 9.03 2.66 9.40
CA ILE A 40 9.73 1.40 9.70
C ILE A 40 9.56 0.98 11.16
N ASN A 41 9.55 1.92 12.11
CA ASN A 41 9.33 1.62 13.53
C ASN A 41 7.88 1.19 13.78
N LEU A 42 6.92 1.74 13.03
CA LEU A 42 5.52 1.33 13.10
C LEU A 42 5.32 -0.11 12.60
N ILE A 43 5.96 -0.49 11.50
CA ILE A 43 5.91 -1.87 10.98
C ILE A 43 6.59 -2.84 11.94
N TRP A 44 7.77 -2.51 12.45
CA TRP A 44 8.51 -3.38 13.39
C TRP A 44 7.82 -3.51 14.73
N SER A 45 7.29 -2.42 15.29
CA SER A 45 6.58 -2.47 16.57
C SER A 45 5.31 -3.32 16.49
N ASN A 46 4.59 -3.27 15.37
CA ASN A 46 3.46 -4.15 15.12
C ASN A 46 3.91 -5.62 14.98
N ALA A 47 4.96 -5.89 14.20
CA ALA A 47 5.45 -7.24 13.97
C ALA A 47 5.95 -7.93 15.25
N VAL A 48 6.75 -7.24 16.08
CA VAL A 48 7.27 -7.78 17.36
C VAL A 48 6.15 -8.11 18.34
N ARG A 49 5.00 -7.43 18.22
CA ARG A 49 3.81 -7.63 19.05
C ARG A 49 2.84 -8.67 18.48
N GLY A 50 3.21 -9.38 17.42
CA GLY A 50 2.34 -10.35 16.75
C GLY A 50 1.13 -9.70 16.08
N SER A 51 1.19 -8.40 15.80
CA SER A 51 0.14 -7.63 15.15
C SER A 51 0.41 -7.51 13.65
N ASN A 52 -0.64 -7.53 12.84
CA ASN A 52 -0.56 -7.39 11.39
C ASN A 52 -1.46 -6.25 10.92
N MET A 53 -0.95 -5.39 10.05
CA MET A 53 -1.64 -4.22 9.53
C MET A 53 -1.63 -4.25 8.01
N THR A 54 -2.80 -4.03 7.40
CA THR A 54 -2.98 -4.02 5.95
C THR A 54 -3.91 -2.90 5.54
N THR A 55 -3.60 -2.23 4.44
CA THR A 55 -4.51 -1.25 3.84
C THR A 55 -5.25 -1.85 2.67
N PHE A 56 -6.48 -1.39 2.42
CA PHE A 56 -7.28 -1.78 1.28
C PHE A 56 -7.95 -0.56 0.66
N THR A 57 -8.14 -0.61 -0.66
CA THR A 57 -8.73 0.48 -1.44
C THR A 57 -9.64 -0.11 -2.50
N SER A 58 -10.79 0.52 -2.69
CA SER A 58 -11.77 0.21 -3.72
C SER A 58 -12.28 1.51 -4.35
N CYS A 59 -13.28 1.43 -5.22
CA CYS A 59 -13.90 2.60 -5.81
C CYS A 59 -14.57 3.48 -4.74
N ASP A 60 -15.24 2.90 -3.74
CA ASP A 60 -16.00 3.69 -2.75
C ASP A 60 -15.28 3.88 -1.41
N VAL A 61 -14.37 2.96 -1.06
CA VAL A 61 -13.80 2.88 0.29
C VAL A 61 -12.28 2.87 0.26
N PHE A 62 -11.70 3.63 1.19
CA PHE A 62 -10.31 3.54 1.60
C PHE A 62 -10.28 3.08 3.06
N GLY A 63 -9.44 2.11 3.41
CA GLY A 63 -9.42 1.62 4.77
C GLY A 63 -8.12 0.97 5.21
N VAL A 64 -7.97 0.92 6.53
CA VAL A 64 -6.86 0.32 7.25
C VAL A 64 -7.41 -0.75 8.18
N PHE A 65 -6.92 -1.97 8.02
CA PHE A 65 -7.23 -3.12 8.85
C PHE A 65 -6.02 -3.44 9.73
N ILE A 66 -6.27 -3.68 11.01
CA ILE A 66 -5.26 -4.20 11.92
C ILE A 66 -5.81 -5.38 12.72
N SER A 67 -4.99 -6.42 12.81
CA SER A 67 -5.20 -7.59 13.66
C SER A 67 -4.19 -7.53 14.78
N VAL A 68 -4.66 -7.51 16.02
CA VAL A 68 -3.83 -7.44 17.23
C VAL A 68 -4.22 -8.55 18.22
N PRO A 69 -3.29 -8.98 19.09
CA PRO A 69 -3.66 -9.75 20.29
C PRO A 69 -4.73 -9.02 21.11
N ARG A 70 -5.67 -9.76 21.70
CA ARG A 70 -6.87 -9.16 22.34
C ARG A 70 -6.53 -8.25 23.52
N ASP A 71 -5.44 -8.57 24.21
CA ASP A 71 -4.83 -7.81 25.31
C ASP A 71 -4.14 -6.52 24.86
N GLN A 72 -3.89 -6.35 23.55
CA GLN A 72 -3.18 -5.20 22.98
C GLN A 72 -4.09 -4.34 22.09
N SER A 73 -5.42 -4.39 22.29
CA SER A 73 -6.36 -3.60 21.48
C SER A 73 -6.12 -2.10 21.57
N THR A 74 -5.62 -1.59 22.70
CA THR A 74 -5.28 -0.16 22.87
C THR A 74 -4.16 0.30 21.94
N LEU A 75 -3.22 -0.58 21.59
CA LEU A 75 -2.16 -0.30 20.62
C LEU A 75 -2.74 -0.02 19.22
N ALA A 76 -3.80 -0.73 18.83
CA ALA A 76 -4.44 -0.51 17.53
C ALA A 76 -4.96 0.92 17.39
N HIS A 77 -5.49 1.52 18.47
CA HIS A 77 -5.91 2.92 18.47
C HIS A 77 -4.72 3.86 18.25
N SER A 78 -3.61 3.66 18.97
CA SER A 78 -2.40 4.48 18.76
C SER A 78 -1.85 4.36 17.34
N VAL A 79 -1.92 3.17 16.74
CA VAL A 79 -1.52 2.96 15.33
C VAL A 79 -2.46 3.70 14.39
N PHE A 80 -3.77 3.71 14.64
CA PHE A 80 -4.71 4.49 13.82
C PHE A 80 -4.52 5.99 13.96
N ASP A 81 -4.33 6.50 15.17
CA ASP A 81 -4.06 7.92 15.41
C ASP A 81 -2.81 8.35 14.65
N HIS A 82 -1.77 7.51 14.67
CA HIS A 82 -0.53 7.77 13.94
C HIS A 82 -0.73 7.86 12.43
N VAL A 83 -1.43 6.87 11.87
CA VAL A 83 -1.64 6.72 10.43
C VAL A 83 -2.55 7.82 9.86
N THR A 84 -3.47 8.34 10.67
CA THR A 84 -4.50 9.28 10.21
C THR A 84 -4.23 10.73 10.59
N ALA A 85 -3.57 10.99 11.73
CA ALA A 85 -3.44 12.36 12.23
C ALA A 85 -2.37 13.14 11.46
N GLN A 86 -1.19 12.56 11.19
CA GLN A 86 -0.05 13.33 10.66
C GLN A 86 0.89 12.55 9.73
N PRO A 87 0.40 11.90 8.66
CA PRO A 87 1.29 11.29 7.67
C PRO A 87 2.24 12.35 7.07
N VAL A 88 3.52 12.03 6.99
CA VAL A 88 4.54 12.90 6.38
C VAL A 88 4.63 12.54 4.90
N TYR A 89 4.22 13.48 4.05
CA TYR A 89 4.35 13.36 2.60
C TYR A 89 5.67 13.98 2.15
N LYS A 90 6.61 13.13 1.74
CA LYS A 90 7.88 13.61 1.17
C LYS A 90 7.67 13.91 -0.32
N PRO A 91 8.17 15.05 -0.84
CA PRO A 91 7.96 15.43 -2.24
C PRO A 91 8.40 14.35 -3.23
N TRP A 92 9.56 13.74 -3.00
CA TRP A 92 10.06 12.66 -3.86
C TRP A 92 9.20 11.40 -3.81
N GLU A 93 8.54 11.07 -2.69
CA GLU A 93 7.61 9.92 -2.62
C GLU A 93 6.33 10.14 -3.43
N MET A 94 5.96 11.40 -3.66
CA MET A 94 4.85 11.77 -4.54
C MET A 94 5.25 11.76 -6.02
N GLU A 95 6.55 11.88 -6.31
CA GLU A 95 7.12 11.88 -7.66
C GLU A 95 7.54 10.47 -8.14
N HIS A 96 7.59 9.48 -7.25
CA HIS A 96 8.03 8.11 -7.58
C HIS A 96 6.91 7.24 -8.20
N GLU A 97 6.88 7.19 -9.54
CA GLU A 97 6.11 6.21 -10.33
C GLU A 97 6.96 5.00 -10.80
N SER A 98 8.20 4.85 -10.35
CA SER A 98 9.02 3.68 -10.74
C SER A 98 8.70 2.45 -9.90
N ALA A 99 7.69 1.68 -10.32
CA ALA A 99 7.45 0.34 -9.80
C ALA A 99 8.53 -0.63 -10.32
N HIS A 100 9.40 -1.11 -9.43
CA HIS A 100 10.32 -2.19 -9.76
C HIS A 100 9.58 -3.54 -9.71
N VAL A 101 9.31 -4.12 -10.88
CA VAL A 101 8.70 -5.45 -10.99
C VAL A 101 9.81 -6.49 -11.12
N LEU A 102 9.97 -7.33 -10.10
CA LEU A 102 10.83 -8.52 -10.17
C LEU A 102 9.97 -9.75 -10.45
N LEU A 103 10.20 -10.40 -11.59
CA LEU A 103 9.56 -11.67 -11.92
C LEU A 103 10.40 -12.81 -11.32
N VAL A 104 9.79 -13.63 -10.44
CA VAL A 104 10.44 -14.81 -9.85
C VAL A 104 9.57 -16.05 -10.10
N GLY A 105 10.10 -17.07 -10.77
CA GLY A 105 9.42 -18.35 -10.94
C GLY A 105 10.04 -19.27 -12.00
N GLN A 106 9.54 -20.50 -12.13
CA GLN A 106 10.02 -21.45 -13.15
C GLN A 106 9.86 -20.91 -14.58
N GLY A 107 8.88 -20.05 -14.83
CA GLY A 107 8.64 -19.37 -16.10
C GLY A 107 9.48 -18.10 -16.32
N THR A 108 10.48 -17.83 -15.49
CA THR A 108 11.35 -16.64 -15.62
C THR A 108 12.75 -16.97 -16.12
N ALA A 109 12.96 -18.20 -16.60
CA ALA A 109 14.24 -18.66 -17.14
C ALA A 109 14.57 -17.91 -18.44
N THR A 110 15.73 -17.24 -18.47
CA THR A 110 16.25 -16.52 -19.64
C THR A 110 16.87 -17.43 -20.70
N SER A 111 16.87 -18.75 -20.45
CA SER A 111 17.33 -19.77 -21.39
C SER A 111 16.22 -20.30 -22.31
N ASP A 112 14.93 -20.06 -21.97
CA ASP A 112 13.78 -20.50 -22.77
C ASP A 112 13.14 -19.31 -23.50
N VAL A 113 13.17 -19.37 -24.84
CA VAL A 113 12.60 -18.34 -25.72
C VAL A 113 11.10 -18.15 -25.49
N LYS A 114 10.37 -19.20 -25.11
CA LYS A 114 8.93 -19.09 -24.80
C LYS A 114 8.68 -18.36 -23.49
N ALA A 115 9.48 -18.66 -22.47
CA ALA A 115 9.43 -17.97 -21.18
C ALA A 115 9.71 -16.46 -21.36
N ILE A 116 10.72 -16.12 -22.17
CA ILE A 116 11.02 -14.73 -22.53
C ILE A 116 9.85 -14.06 -23.24
N ALA A 117 9.21 -14.71 -24.22
CA ALA A 117 8.07 -14.13 -24.94
C ALA A 117 6.88 -13.84 -24.01
N VAL A 118 6.59 -14.72 -23.05
CA VAL A 118 5.54 -14.51 -22.04
C VAL A 118 5.91 -13.35 -21.12
N GLN A 119 7.16 -13.26 -20.67
CA GLN A 119 7.64 -12.15 -19.85
C GLN A 119 7.55 -10.82 -20.59
N VAL A 120 7.98 -10.77 -21.85
CA VAL A 120 7.92 -9.56 -22.68
C VAL A 120 6.47 -9.15 -22.89
N THR A 121 5.58 -10.08 -23.21
CA THR A 121 4.15 -9.76 -23.39
C THR A 121 3.53 -9.24 -22.10
N PHE A 122 3.85 -9.86 -20.96
CA PHE A 122 3.40 -9.40 -19.65
C PHE A 122 3.95 -8.01 -19.30
N LEU A 123 5.24 -7.77 -19.50
CA LEU A 123 5.88 -6.47 -19.28
C LEU A 123 5.34 -5.40 -20.24
N SER A 124 5.09 -5.74 -21.50
CA SER A 124 4.42 -4.86 -22.46
C SER A 124 2.98 -4.56 -22.03
N SER A 125 2.26 -5.54 -21.46
CA SER A 125 0.91 -5.31 -20.92
C SER A 125 0.92 -4.43 -19.68
N LEU A 126 1.96 -4.51 -18.84
CA LEU A 126 2.17 -3.59 -17.72
C LEU A 126 2.50 -2.18 -18.19
N GLY A 127 3.36 -2.05 -19.21
CA GLY A 127 3.70 -0.75 -19.83
C GLY A 127 2.53 -0.08 -20.54
N ASN A 128 1.58 -0.87 -21.07
CA ASN A 128 0.32 -0.37 -21.65
C ASN A 128 -0.84 -0.27 -20.64
N ALA A 129 -0.69 -0.79 -19.41
CA ALA A 129 -1.74 -0.73 -18.38
C ALA A 129 -1.88 0.67 -17.76
N ALA A 130 -0.92 1.57 -17.98
CA ALA A 130 -1.00 2.98 -17.62
C ALA A 130 -1.60 3.83 -18.75
N ALA A 131 -2.78 3.44 -19.26
CA ALA A 131 -3.62 4.29 -20.09
C ALA A 131 -5.07 3.78 -20.05
N VAL A 132 -5.66 3.71 -18.86
CA VAL A 132 -7.12 3.68 -18.73
C VAL A 132 -7.51 4.93 -17.96
N LYS A 133 -7.86 5.94 -18.77
CA LYS A 133 -8.50 7.24 -18.50
C LYS A 133 -8.83 7.60 -17.06
#